data_AF-A0A815NEK6-F1
#
_entry.id   AF-A0A815NEK6-F1
#
_cell.length_a   1.000
_cell.length_b   1.000
_cell.length_c   1.000
_cell.angle_alpha   90.00
_cell.angle_beta   90.00
_cell.angle_gamma   90.00
#
_symmetry.space_group_name_H-M   'P 1'
#
loop_
_entity.id
_entity.type
_entity.pdbx_description
1 polymer ?
#
loop_
_entity_poly.entity_id
_entity_poly.type
_entity_poly.pdbx_seq_one_letter_code
_entity_poly.pdbx_strand_id
1 'polypeptide(L)'
;MSADTDDDLGDVVSNWSPRDHPLSNPQYHVLQGKYCRLELLNSKTNDNVIQQLYDVFKPTEKLHFKYLKYGPYKNIDEFKEFVRVKEQPISNTVLYTIFVNDIAVGFISYLRISPDQGTIEIGNINFSQQLVRTRQATESIFLLMQHAFDILGYRRVEWSCNTLNAKSRAAAIRLGFQYEGTWLKAEVCKGRSIDIEWFSITDDEWPYIKQELERWLNPNNFDTDGQQLTKLNGKQVNPRHSKNIEIK
;
A
#
# COMPACT_ATOMS: atom_id res chain seq x y z
N MET A 1 -6.65 -16.29 47.34
CA MET A 1 -7.31 -16.01 46.05
C MET A 1 -6.64 -14.76 45.51
N SER A 2 -5.59 -14.93 44.71
CA SER A 2 -5.04 -13.81 43.93
C SER A 2 -6.12 -13.39 42.95
N ALA A 3 -6.42 -12.09 42.89
CA ALA A 3 -7.20 -11.56 41.78
C ALA A 3 -6.37 -11.85 40.52
N ASP A 4 -6.88 -12.71 39.64
CA ASP A 4 -6.38 -12.82 38.27
C ASP A 4 -6.63 -11.46 37.63
N THR A 5 -5.62 -10.61 37.67
CA THR A 5 -5.62 -9.34 36.93
C THR A 5 -5.28 -9.71 35.49
N ASP A 6 -6.20 -9.46 34.55
CA ASP A 6 -6.06 -9.66 33.09
C ASP A 6 -4.88 -8.88 32.44
N ASP A 7 -3.94 -8.38 33.25
CA ASP A 7 -2.81 -7.53 32.86
C ASP A 7 -1.83 -8.24 31.90
N ASP A 8 -1.91 -9.56 31.72
CA ASP A 8 -1.11 -10.35 30.76
C ASP A 8 -1.85 -10.71 29.45
N LEU A 9 -3.13 -10.37 29.31
CA LEU A 9 -3.97 -10.74 28.16
C LEU A 9 -3.99 -9.70 27.03
N GLY A 10 -3.33 -8.54 27.24
CA GLY A 10 -3.30 -7.42 26.30
C GLY A 10 -4.47 -6.45 26.46
N ASP A 11 -4.44 -5.35 25.69
CA ASP A 11 -5.45 -4.29 25.80
C ASP A 11 -6.82 -4.78 25.32
N VAL A 12 -7.87 -4.55 26.12
CA VAL A 12 -9.26 -4.87 25.75
C VAL A 12 -9.71 -4.00 24.56
N VAL A 13 -10.25 -4.65 23.52
CA VAL A 13 -10.85 -3.96 22.36
C VAL A 13 -12.37 -4.00 22.50
N SER A 14 -12.94 -3.03 23.21
CA SER A 14 -14.39 -2.95 23.43
C SER A 14 -15.15 -2.69 22.13
N ASN A 15 -16.32 -3.32 21.97
CA ASN A 15 -17.24 -3.13 20.84
C ASN A 15 -16.63 -3.42 19.45
N TRP A 16 -15.70 -4.38 19.37
CA TRP A 16 -15.14 -4.81 18.10
C TRP A 16 -16.20 -5.42 17.18
N SER A 17 -16.17 -5.05 15.89
CA SER A 17 -16.95 -5.68 14.84
C SER A 17 -16.13 -5.74 13.56
N PRO A 18 -16.38 -6.72 12.66
CA PRO A 18 -15.75 -6.74 11.35
C PRO A 18 -15.92 -5.40 10.62
N ARG A 19 -14.90 -5.01 9.87
CA ARG A 19 -14.90 -3.82 9.01
C ARG A 19 -15.55 -4.10 7.66
N ASP A 20 -15.79 -3.05 6.88
CA ASP A 20 -16.28 -3.20 5.51
C ASP A 20 -15.16 -3.65 4.56
N HIS A 21 -15.46 -4.57 3.66
CA HIS A 21 -14.53 -4.93 2.59
C HIS A 21 -14.41 -3.76 1.58
N PRO A 22 -13.25 -3.47 0.96
CA PRO A 22 -13.11 -2.39 -0.04
C PRO A 22 -13.99 -2.51 -1.30
N LEU A 23 -14.65 -3.65 -1.50
CA LEU A 23 -15.61 -3.91 -2.59
C LEU A 23 -17.07 -3.93 -2.11
N SER A 24 -17.34 -3.70 -0.83
CA SER A 24 -18.70 -3.75 -0.29
C SER A 24 -19.57 -2.59 -0.76
N ASN A 25 -18.95 -1.51 -1.26
CA ASN A 25 -19.64 -0.29 -1.62
C ASN A 25 -19.13 0.29 -2.96
N PRO A 26 -20.00 0.54 -3.95
CA PRO A 26 -19.60 1.10 -5.24
C PRO A 26 -18.87 2.46 -5.17
N GLN A 27 -19.13 3.26 -4.15
CA GLN A 27 -18.40 4.53 -3.94
C GLN A 27 -16.92 4.33 -3.58
N TYR A 28 -16.50 3.12 -3.16
CA TYR A 28 -15.09 2.79 -2.91
C TYR A 28 -14.35 2.37 -4.20
N HIS A 29 -15.08 2.25 -5.32
CA HIS A 29 -14.49 1.85 -6.59
C HIS A 29 -13.67 2.97 -7.25
N VAL A 30 -13.90 4.22 -6.81
CA VAL A 30 -13.14 5.40 -7.24
C VAL A 30 -12.68 6.17 -6.01
N LEU A 31 -11.38 6.35 -5.86
CA LEU A 31 -10.79 7.19 -4.81
C LEU A 31 -10.20 8.44 -5.46
N GLN A 32 -10.83 9.59 -5.23
CA GLN A 32 -10.47 10.84 -5.87
C GLN A 32 -9.51 11.65 -4.98
N GLY A 33 -8.31 11.91 -5.49
CA GLY A 33 -7.35 12.84 -4.88
C GLY A 33 -7.29 14.18 -5.61
N LYS A 34 -6.31 15.00 -5.23
CA LYS A 34 -6.04 16.30 -5.84
C LYS A 34 -5.14 16.21 -7.07
N TYR A 35 -4.23 15.24 -7.12
CA TYR A 35 -3.21 15.10 -8.15
C TYR A 35 -3.34 13.81 -8.96
N CYS A 36 -4.03 12.82 -8.43
CA CYS A 36 -4.36 11.57 -9.08
C CYS A 36 -5.76 11.10 -8.66
N ARG A 37 -6.27 10.09 -9.35
CA ARG A 37 -7.41 9.29 -8.90
C ARG A 37 -7.08 7.81 -9.02
N LEU A 38 -7.73 7.02 -8.19
CA LEU A 38 -7.67 5.58 -8.24
C LEU A 38 -9.02 5.04 -8.72
N GLU A 39 -9.01 4.12 -9.67
CA GLU A 39 -10.22 3.41 -10.10
C GLU A 39 -9.95 1.91 -10.12
N LEU A 40 -10.95 1.08 -9.76
CA LEU A 40 -10.79 -0.37 -9.85
C LEU A 40 -10.33 -0.79 -11.24
N LEU A 41 -9.26 -1.59 -11.28
CA LEU A 41 -8.76 -2.18 -12.51
C LEU A 41 -9.49 -3.50 -12.77
N ASN A 42 -10.21 -3.55 -13.88
CA ASN A 42 -11.06 -4.65 -14.27
C ASN A 42 -10.65 -5.26 -15.63
N SER A 43 -10.45 -6.58 -15.68
CA SER A 43 -9.96 -7.29 -16.86
C SER A 43 -10.96 -7.32 -18.03
N LYS A 44 -12.25 -7.02 -17.79
CA LYS A 44 -13.33 -7.14 -18.78
C LYS A 44 -13.74 -5.79 -19.37
N THR A 45 -13.56 -4.70 -18.63
CA THR A 45 -14.08 -3.36 -19.00
C THR A 45 -12.98 -2.33 -19.20
N ASN A 46 -11.71 -2.69 -18.96
CA ASN A 46 -10.60 -1.75 -19.00
C ASN A 46 -9.53 -2.09 -20.05
N ASP A 47 -9.92 -2.63 -21.22
CA ASP A 47 -8.95 -3.04 -22.26
C ASP A 47 -7.98 -1.91 -22.66
N ASN A 48 -8.47 -0.68 -22.86
CA ASN A 48 -7.60 0.48 -23.16
C ASN A 48 -6.64 0.82 -22.02
N VAL A 49 -7.09 0.68 -20.76
CA VAL A 49 -6.25 0.96 -19.58
C VAL A 49 -5.19 -0.13 -19.43
N ILE A 50 -5.53 -1.40 -19.63
CA ILE A 50 -4.60 -2.52 -19.59
C ILE A 50 -3.53 -2.34 -20.67
N GLN A 51 -3.92 -1.89 -21.87
CA GLN A 51 -2.99 -1.55 -22.94
C GLN A 51 -2.05 -0.41 -22.52
N GLN A 52 -2.59 0.71 -22.00
CA GLN A 52 -1.76 1.82 -21.51
C GLN A 52 -0.77 1.37 -20.43
N LEU A 53 -1.23 0.59 -19.45
CA LEU A 53 -0.39 0.05 -18.38
C LEU A 53 0.72 -0.86 -18.93
N TYR A 54 0.39 -1.75 -19.87
CA TYR A 54 1.39 -2.58 -20.53
C TYR A 54 2.46 -1.74 -21.23
N ASP A 55 2.02 -0.74 -21.99
CA ASP A 55 2.91 0.14 -22.77
C ASP A 55 3.84 0.97 -21.87
N VAL A 56 3.36 1.50 -20.73
CA VAL A 56 4.22 2.29 -19.83
C VAL A 56 5.22 1.44 -19.05
N PHE A 57 4.97 0.13 -18.86
CA PHE A 57 5.91 -0.77 -18.19
C PHE A 57 6.92 -1.40 -19.14
N LYS A 58 6.53 -1.66 -20.40
CA LYS A 58 7.33 -2.41 -21.36
C LYS A 58 8.76 -1.90 -21.55
N PRO A 59 9.03 -0.59 -21.68
CA PRO A 59 10.38 -0.07 -21.91
C PRO A 59 11.38 -0.38 -20.78
N THR A 60 10.89 -0.61 -19.55
CA THR A 60 11.75 -0.85 -18.38
C THR A 60 11.43 -2.16 -17.65
N GLU A 61 10.75 -3.09 -18.31
CA GLU A 61 10.14 -4.26 -17.69
C GLU A 61 11.12 -5.11 -16.83
N LYS A 62 12.36 -5.29 -17.28
CA LYS A 62 13.38 -6.03 -16.53
C LYS A 62 13.69 -5.40 -15.18
N LEU A 63 13.81 -4.06 -15.14
CA LEU A 63 14.07 -3.33 -13.91
C LEU A 63 12.79 -3.18 -13.08
N HIS A 64 11.66 -2.96 -13.74
CA HIS A 64 10.34 -2.77 -13.13
C HIS A 64 9.92 -4.01 -12.32
N PHE A 65 9.99 -5.21 -12.92
CA PHE A 65 9.56 -6.46 -12.29
C PHE A 65 10.68 -7.19 -11.53
N LYS A 66 11.86 -6.57 -11.35
CA LYS A 66 13.06 -7.22 -10.78
C LYS A 66 12.80 -7.91 -9.44
N TYR A 67 12.03 -7.26 -8.56
CA TYR A 67 11.75 -7.74 -7.20
C TYR A 67 10.31 -8.23 -7.01
N LEU A 68 9.50 -8.25 -8.07
CA LEU A 68 8.11 -8.66 -8.03
C LEU A 68 7.97 -10.15 -8.36
N LYS A 69 6.93 -10.78 -7.79
CA LYS A 69 6.66 -12.22 -7.94
C LYS A 69 6.19 -12.62 -9.32
N TYR A 70 5.72 -11.64 -10.07
CA TYR A 70 5.18 -11.72 -11.42
C TYR A 70 5.97 -10.83 -12.36
N GLY A 71 5.61 -10.90 -13.65
CA GLY A 71 6.26 -10.18 -14.73
C GLY A 71 7.74 -10.57 -14.92
N PRO A 72 8.39 -10.05 -15.98
CA PRO A 72 7.77 -9.32 -17.09
C PRO A 72 6.80 -10.19 -17.91
N TYR A 73 5.94 -9.57 -18.71
CA TYR A 73 4.92 -10.24 -19.53
C TYR A 73 5.34 -10.25 -21.01
N LYS A 74 5.21 -11.40 -21.68
CA LYS A 74 5.64 -11.54 -23.08
C LYS A 74 4.77 -10.73 -24.04
N ASN A 75 3.46 -10.69 -23.78
CA ASN A 75 2.47 -9.99 -24.58
C ASN A 75 1.37 -9.41 -23.67
N ILE A 76 0.44 -8.67 -24.28
CA ILE A 76 -0.68 -8.04 -23.58
C ILE A 76 -1.63 -9.06 -22.95
N ASP A 77 -1.82 -10.23 -23.59
CA ASP A 77 -2.71 -11.28 -23.09
C ASP A 77 -2.21 -11.87 -21.76
N GLU A 78 -0.90 -12.09 -21.62
CA GLU A 78 -0.29 -12.51 -20.34
C GLU A 78 -0.48 -11.45 -19.24
N PHE A 79 -0.45 -10.16 -19.59
CA PHE A 79 -0.71 -9.07 -18.63
C PHE A 79 -2.20 -8.97 -18.25
N LYS A 80 -3.10 -9.11 -19.23
CA LYS A 80 -4.55 -9.17 -19.01
C LYS A 80 -4.93 -10.37 -18.13
N GLU A 81 -4.29 -11.52 -18.33
CA GLU A 81 -4.48 -12.70 -17.50
C GLU A 81 -4.03 -12.46 -16.05
N PHE A 82 -2.93 -11.73 -15.83
CA PHE A 82 -2.53 -11.31 -14.49
C PHE A 82 -3.63 -10.49 -13.80
N VAL A 83 -4.23 -9.51 -14.50
CA VAL A 83 -5.35 -8.72 -13.95
C VAL A 83 -6.52 -9.65 -13.61
N ARG A 84 -6.92 -10.52 -14.53
CA ARG A 84 -8.04 -11.48 -14.36
C ARG A 84 -7.84 -12.40 -13.15
N VAL A 85 -6.61 -12.86 -12.90
CA VAL A 85 -6.27 -13.68 -11.74
C VAL A 85 -6.39 -12.88 -10.45
N LYS A 86 -5.98 -11.60 -10.44
CA LYS A 86 -6.07 -10.74 -9.26
C LYS A 86 -7.50 -10.37 -8.88
N GLU A 87 -8.43 -10.38 -9.82
CA GLU A 87 -9.86 -10.17 -9.56
C GLU A 87 -10.54 -11.37 -8.88
N GLN A 88 -9.95 -12.57 -8.95
CA GLN A 88 -10.60 -13.74 -8.38
C GLN A 88 -10.65 -13.61 -6.84
N PRO A 89 -11.77 -13.95 -6.18
CA PRO A 89 -11.89 -13.84 -4.72
C PRO A 89 -10.76 -14.53 -3.96
N ILE A 90 -10.27 -15.66 -4.49
CA ILE A 90 -9.16 -16.42 -3.90
C ILE A 90 -7.84 -15.63 -3.83
N SER A 91 -7.65 -14.62 -4.68
CA SER A 91 -6.46 -13.76 -4.63
C SER A 91 -6.49 -12.80 -3.44
N ASN A 92 -7.64 -12.59 -2.79
CA ASN A 92 -7.84 -11.63 -1.71
C ASN A 92 -7.15 -10.28 -2.00
N THR A 93 -7.44 -9.72 -3.18
CA THR A 93 -6.79 -8.53 -3.73
C THR A 93 -7.85 -7.61 -4.31
N VAL A 94 -7.70 -6.30 -4.09
CA VAL A 94 -8.48 -5.26 -4.75
C VAL A 94 -7.51 -4.34 -5.48
N LEU A 95 -7.55 -4.36 -6.80
CA LEU A 95 -6.58 -3.73 -7.68
C LEU A 95 -7.14 -2.40 -8.21
N TYR A 96 -6.36 -1.33 -8.06
CA TYR A 96 -6.69 0.00 -8.57
C TYR A 96 -5.67 0.46 -9.61
N THR A 97 -6.16 1.03 -10.70
CA THR A 97 -5.37 1.84 -11.63
C THR A 97 -5.13 3.22 -11.03
N ILE A 98 -3.94 3.77 -11.25
CA ILE A 98 -3.59 5.15 -10.91
C ILE A 98 -3.69 5.99 -12.17
N PHE A 99 -4.59 6.97 -12.17
CA PHE A 99 -4.73 7.91 -13.27
C PHE A 99 -4.17 9.28 -12.90
N VAL A 100 -3.42 9.87 -13.84
CA VAL A 100 -2.92 11.24 -13.77
C VAL A 100 -3.25 11.92 -15.09
N ASN A 101 -4.03 13.00 -15.05
CA ASN A 101 -4.55 13.67 -16.24
C ASN A 101 -5.22 12.69 -17.22
N ASP A 102 -6.04 11.77 -16.70
CA ASP A 102 -6.75 10.72 -17.45
C ASP A 102 -5.88 9.66 -18.15
N ILE A 103 -4.57 9.66 -17.89
CA ILE A 103 -3.65 8.64 -18.39
C ILE A 103 -3.42 7.61 -17.28
N ALA A 104 -3.50 6.32 -17.63
CA ALA A 104 -3.17 5.23 -16.71
C ALA A 104 -1.64 5.13 -16.57
N VAL A 105 -1.14 5.42 -15.36
CA VAL A 105 0.31 5.58 -15.11
C VAL A 105 0.87 4.57 -14.12
N GLY A 106 0.04 3.64 -13.64
CA GLY A 106 0.45 2.61 -12.70
C GLY A 106 -0.73 1.89 -12.10
N PHE A 107 -0.46 0.90 -11.25
CA PHE A 107 -1.49 0.28 -10.43
C PHE A 107 -0.97 0.02 -9.00
N ILE A 108 -1.91 -0.13 -8.08
CA ILE A 108 -1.70 -0.38 -6.66
C ILE A 108 -2.85 -1.23 -6.12
N SER A 109 -2.66 -1.99 -5.05
CA SER A 109 -3.72 -2.83 -4.49
C SER A 109 -3.82 -2.74 -2.99
N TYR A 110 -5.03 -3.03 -2.50
CA TYR A 110 -5.16 -3.74 -1.24
C TYR A 110 -4.96 -5.24 -1.44
N LEU A 111 -4.34 -5.90 -0.47
CA LEU A 111 -4.21 -7.36 -0.41
C LEU A 111 -4.21 -7.85 1.04
N ARG A 112 -4.30 -9.17 1.25
CA ARG A 112 -4.39 -9.77 2.61
C ARG A 112 -5.46 -9.10 3.48
N ILE A 113 -6.60 -8.82 2.86
CA ILE A 113 -7.72 -8.11 3.48
C ILE A 113 -8.33 -9.02 4.54
N SER A 114 -8.38 -8.56 5.78
CA SER A 114 -9.06 -9.24 6.89
C SER A 114 -10.05 -8.27 7.56
N PRO A 115 -11.30 -8.24 7.10
CA PRO A 115 -12.34 -7.41 7.72
C PRO A 115 -12.55 -7.74 9.20
N ASP A 116 -12.51 -9.03 9.56
CA ASP A 116 -12.71 -9.52 10.93
C ASP A 116 -11.64 -9.05 11.91
N GLN A 117 -10.41 -8.79 11.42
CA GLN A 117 -9.30 -8.29 12.23
C GLN A 117 -9.04 -6.79 12.03
N GLY A 118 -9.68 -6.17 11.04
CA GLY A 118 -9.41 -4.79 10.66
C GLY A 118 -7.99 -4.57 10.16
N THR A 119 -7.42 -5.55 9.46
CA THR A 119 -6.06 -5.47 8.91
C THR A 119 -6.08 -5.56 7.39
N ILE A 120 -5.26 -4.75 6.72
CA ILE A 120 -5.17 -4.73 5.26
C ILE A 120 -3.74 -4.39 4.83
N GLU A 121 -3.26 -4.97 3.74
CA GLU A 121 -1.94 -4.63 3.18
C GLU A 121 -2.10 -3.76 1.94
N ILE A 122 -1.25 -2.74 1.81
CA ILE A 122 -1.05 -2.03 0.54
C ILE A 122 0.15 -2.67 -0.17
N GLY A 123 -0.08 -3.15 -1.39
CA GLY A 123 0.97 -3.81 -2.16
C GLY A 123 0.65 -3.86 -3.65
N ASN A 124 1.33 -4.75 -4.37
CA ASN A 124 1.33 -4.78 -5.84
C ASN A 124 1.57 -3.40 -6.47
N ILE A 125 2.44 -2.59 -5.86
CA ILE A 125 2.69 -1.22 -6.29
C ILE A 125 3.56 -1.26 -7.55
N ASN A 126 2.98 -0.88 -8.69
CA ASN A 126 3.64 -0.84 -9.99
C ASN A 126 3.51 0.58 -10.54
N PHE A 127 4.52 1.41 -10.26
CA PHE A 127 4.59 2.78 -10.76
C PHE A 127 5.40 2.82 -12.05
N SER A 128 4.84 3.42 -13.11
CA SER A 128 5.60 3.73 -14.32
C SER A 128 6.73 4.72 -14.02
N GLN A 129 7.71 4.86 -14.94
CA GLN A 129 8.83 5.79 -14.75
C GLN A 129 8.38 7.24 -14.54
N GLN A 130 7.30 7.66 -15.21
CA GLN A 130 6.71 8.99 -15.06
C GLN A 130 6.02 9.22 -13.70
N LEU A 131 5.66 8.14 -12.99
CA LEU A 131 4.99 8.24 -11.69
C LEU A 131 6.00 8.16 -10.53
N VAL A 132 7.10 7.42 -10.67
CA VAL A 132 8.10 7.24 -9.60
C VAL A 132 8.65 8.60 -9.12
N ARG A 133 8.70 8.79 -7.79
CA ARG A 133 9.20 10.01 -7.13
C ARG A 133 8.42 11.30 -7.44
N THR A 134 7.14 11.17 -7.77
CA THR A 134 6.23 12.32 -7.94
C THR A 134 5.29 12.48 -6.75
N ARG A 135 4.61 13.62 -6.65
CA ARG A 135 3.56 13.84 -5.64
C ARG A 135 2.36 12.91 -5.84
N GLN A 136 2.04 12.56 -7.08
CA GLN A 136 0.97 11.63 -7.46
C GLN A 136 1.24 10.22 -6.92
N ALA A 137 2.50 9.77 -6.90
CA ALA A 137 2.88 8.50 -6.30
C ALA A 137 2.68 8.46 -4.78
N THR A 138 2.97 9.56 -4.09
CA THR A 138 2.69 9.67 -2.66
C THR A 138 1.19 9.75 -2.40
N GLU A 139 0.46 10.54 -3.19
CA GLU A 139 -0.98 10.71 -3.04
C GLU A 139 -1.74 9.41 -3.29
N SER A 140 -1.35 8.59 -4.27
CA SER A 140 -2.02 7.31 -4.53
C SER A 140 -1.96 6.37 -3.32
N ILE A 141 -0.83 6.33 -2.61
CA ILE A 141 -0.70 5.54 -1.38
C ILE A 141 -1.48 6.19 -0.23
N PHE A 142 -1.42 7.52 -0.12
CA PHE A 142 -2.20 8.28 0.86
C PHE A 142 -3.70 8.02 0.73
N LEU A 143 -4.26 8.02 -0.48
CA LEU A 143 -5.68 7.74 -0.73
C LEU A 143 -6.10 6.35 -0.21
N LEU A 144 -5.25 5.33 -0.39
CA LEU A 144 -5.53 4.01 0.14
C LEU A 144 -5.41 3.95 1.67
N MET A 145 -4.42 4.62 2.27
CA MET A 145 -4.33 4.67 3.74
C MET A 145 -5.53 5.42 4.33
N GLN A 146 -5.86 6.58 3.76
CA GLN A 146 -7.01 7.38 4.16
C GLN A 146 -8.31 6.60 4.07
N HIS A 147 -8.54 5.92 2.95
CA HIS A 147 -9.72 5.09 2.80
C HIS A 147 -9.76 3.93 3.81
N ALA A 148 -8.63 3.25 4.05
CA ALA A 148 -8.58 2.14 5.01
C ALA A 148 -8.88 2.60 6.45
N PHE A 149 -8.26 3.69 6.91
CA PHE A 149 -8.44 4.18 8.28
C PHE A 149 -9.72 4.99 8.47
N ASP A 150 -9.94 6.02 7.64
CA ASP A 150 -11.00 7.00 7.87
C ASP A 150 -12.38 6.52 7.41
N ILE A 151 -12.44 5.68 6.37
CA ILE A 151 -13.70 5.24 5.76
C ILE A 151 -14.05 3.81 6.18
N LEU A 152 -13.11 2.87 6.03
CA LEU A 152 -13.35 1.47 6.37
C LEU A 152 -13.13 1.18 7.87
N GLY A 153 -12.47 2.07 8.60
CA GLY A 153 -12.22 1.93 10.04
C GLY A 153 -11.19 0.85 10.41
N TYR A 154 -10.33 0.44 9.47
CA TYR A 154 -9.30 -0.57 9.71
C TYR A 154 -8.33 -0.05 10.77
N ARG A 155 -7.81 -0.98 11.57
CA ARG A 155 -6.91 -0.69 12.69
C ARG A 155 -5.44 -0.81 12.33
N ARG A 156 -5.16 -1.40 11.17
CA ARG A 156 -3.80 -1.70 10.73
C ARG A 156 -3.69 -1.74 9.21
N VAL A 157 -2.75 -0.97 8.68
CA VAL A 157 -2.34 -1.02 7.28
C VAL A 157 -0.91 -1.52 7.20
N GLU A 158 -0.68 -2.52 6.36
CA GLU A 158 0.60 -3.23 6.25
C GLU A 158 1.30 -2.91 4.93
N TRP A 159 2.61 -3.06 4.94
CA TRP A 159 3.46 -3.00 3.76
C TRP A 159 4.49 -4.13 3.86
N SER A 160 4.66 -4.89 2.79
CA SER A 160 5.70 -5.92 2.71
C SER A 160 6.61 -5.69 1.51
N CYS A 161 7.89 -6.00 1.65
CA CYS A 161 8.79 -6.02 0.51
C CYS A 161 9.96 -6.98 0.66
N ASN A 162 10.50 -7.43 -0.48
CA ASN A 162 11.77 -8.13 -0.54
C ASN A 162 12.88 -7.27 0.12
N THR A 163 13.67 -7.85 1.03
CA THR A 163 14.78 -7.17 1.75
C THR A 163 15.79 -6.49 0.82
N LEU A 164 15.97 -7.02 -0.40
CA LEU A 164 16.88 -6.48 -1.43
C LEU A 164 16.25 -5.33 -2.24
N ASN A 165 14.96 -5.04 -2.05
CA ASN A 165 14.28 -3.92 -2.68
C ASN A 165 14.37 -2.64 -1.82
N ALA A 166 15.58 -2.08 -1.74
CA ALA A 166 15.86 -0.88 -0.95
C ALA A 166 14.97 0.32 -1.30
N LYS A 167 14.49 0.42 -2.55
CA LYS A 167 13.55 1.49 -2.97
C LYS A 167 12.18 1.34 -2.31
N SER A 168 11.68 0.12 -2.17
CA SER A 168 10.40 -0.16 -1.50
C SER A 168 10.51 0.09 -0.01
N ARG A 169 11.55 -0.43 0.66
CA ARG A 169 11.85 -0.14 2.07
C ARG A 169 11.92 1.36 2.34
N ALA A 170 12.68 2.10 1.53
CA ALA A 170 12.79 3.55 1.68
C ALA A 170 11.46 4.29 1.42
N ALA A 171 10.55 3.72 0.63
CA ALA A 171 9.21 4.28 0.47
C ALA A 171 8.35 4.05 1.71
N ALA A 172 8.31 2.83 2.24
CA ALA A 172 7.57 2.49 3.46
C ALA A 172 7.97 3.41 4.62
N ILE A 173 9.28 3.50 4.91
CA ILE A 173 9.82 4.34 5.99
C ILE A 173 9.48 5.83 5.76
N ARG A 174 9.64 6.33 4.52
CA ARG A 174 9.35 7.73 4.20
C ARG A 174 7.87 8.08 4.41
N LEU A 175 6.98 7.11 4.21
CA LEU A 175 5.53 7.26 4.37
C LEU A 175 5.06 7.06 5.83
N GLY A 176 5.97 6.74 6.75
CA GLY A 176 5.67 6.59 8.17
C GLY A 176 5.40 5.14 8.63
N PHE A 177 5.54 4.15 7.74
CA PHE A 177 5.43 2.75 8.14
C PHE A 177 6.57 2.34 9.10
N GLN A 178 6.22 1.65 10.17
CA GLN A 178 7.13 1.11 11.19
C GLN A 178 7.63 -0.27 10.79
N TYR A 179 8.93 -0.52 10.90
CA TYR A 179 9.49 -1.85 10.65
C TYR A 179 9.19 -2.79 11.83
N GLU A 180 8.71 -3.99 11.53
CA GLU A 180 8.30 -4.97 12.55
C GLU A 180 9.11 -6.26 12.52
N GLY A 181 9.77 -6.56 11.40
CA GLY A 181 10.60 -7.76 11.32
C GLY A 181 10.87 -8.22 9.90
N THR A 182 11.76 -9.22 9.81
CA THR A 182 12.08 -9.91 8.57
C THR A 182 11.69 -11.37 8.69
N TRP A 183 10.88 -11.84 7.76
CA TRP A 183 10.60 -13.26 7.58
C TRP A 183 11.67 -13.85 6.66
N LEU A 184 12.56 -14.65 7.24
CA LEU A 184 13.62 -15.32 6.49
C LEU A 184 13.07 -16.49 5.69
N LYS A 185 13.56 -16.65 4.45
CA LYS A 185 13.12 -17.70 3.52
C LYS A 185 11.60 -17.74 3.35
N ALA A 186 10.94 -16.59 3.46
CA ALA A 186 9.49 -16.50 3.41
C ALA A 186 8.93 -17.05 2.10
N GLU A 187 9.66 -16.87 0.99
CA GLU A 187 9.19 -17.28 -0.32
C GLU A 187 10.29 -17.83 -1.23
N VAL A 188 9.88 -18.57 -2.26
CA VAL A 188 10.70 -18.88 -3.42
C VAL A 188 10.10 -18.16 -4.62
N CYS A 189 10.86 -17.23 -5.21
CA CYS A 189 10.43 -16.45 -6.36
C CYS A 189 11.52 -16.45 -7.43
N LYS A 190 11.15 -16.73 -8.69
CA LYS A 190 12.08 -16.73 -9.83
C LYS A 190 13.35 -17.56 -9.56
N GLY A 191 13.18 -18.72 -8.90
CA GLY A 191 14.25 -19.65 -8.54
C GLY A 191 15.17 -19.19 -7.40
N ARG A 192 14.76 -18.18 -6.60
CA ARG A 192 15.57 -17.64 -5.49
C ARG A 192 14.77 -17.63 -4.19
N SER A 193 15.46 -17.87 -3.08
CA SER A 193 14.89 -17.65 -1.74
C SER A 193 14.79 -16.15 -1.49
N ILE A 194 13.63 -15.72 -0.99
CA ILE A 194 13.29 -14.33 -0.72
C ILE A 194 13.00 -14.17 0.77
N ASP A 195 13.69 -13.22 1.39
CA ASP A 195 13.35 -12.70 2.71
C ASP A 195 12.41 -11.50 2.55
N ILE A 196 11.43 -11.37 3.43
CA ILE A 196 10.41 -10.31 3.40
C ILE A 196 10.52 -9.44 4.63
N GLU A 197 10.72 -8.14 4.44
CA GLU A 197 10.58 -7.13 5.48
C GLU A 197 9.11 -6.73 5.60
N TRP A 198 8.61 -6.68 6.83
CA TRP A 198 7.26 -6.27 7.17
C TRP A 198 7.26 -4.92 7.87
N PHE A 199 6.31 -4.08 7.46
CA PHE A 199 6.07 -2.79 8.06
C PHE A 199 4.58 -2.55 8.27
N SER A 200 4.23 -1.65 9.19
CA SER A 200 2.83 -1.32 9.46
C SER A 200 2.62 0.14 9.86
N ILE A 201 1.37 0.57 9.77
CA ILE A 201 0.82 1.75 10.45
C ILE A 201 -0.42 1.27 11.20
N THR A 202 -0.58 1.72 12.43
CA THR A 202 -1.78 1.48 13.26
C THR A 202 -2.73 2.69 13.27
N ASP A 203 -3.98 2.44 13.66
CA ASP A 203 -5.00 3.47 13.86
C ASP A 203 -4.56 4.59 14.81
N ASP A 204 -3.84 4.26 15.88
CA ASP A 204 -3.30 5.24 16.84
C ASP A 204 -2.23 6.17 16.21
N GLU A 205 -1.49 5.68 15.21
CA GLU A 205 -0.42 6.43 14.53
C GLU A 205 -0.95 7.25 13.35
N TRP A 206 -2.05 6.80 12.74
CA TRP A 206 -2.62 7.37 11.52
C TRP A 206 -2.88 8.89 11.58
N PRO A 207 -3.45 9.48 12.65
CA PRO A 207 -3.70 10.93 12.70
C PRO A 207 -2.44 11.78 12.48
N TYR A 208 -1.29 11.37 13.03
CA TYR A 208 -0.03 12.08 12.89
C TYR A 208 0.55 11.93 11.48
N ILE A 209 0.47 10.70 10.93
CA ILE A 209 0.95 10.40 9.57
C ILE A 209 0.09 11.12 8.52
N LYS A 210 -1.23 11.13 8.71
CA LYS A 210 -2.18 11.86 7.87
C LYS A 210 -1.84 13.35 7.85
N GLN A 211 -1.65 13.98 9.01
CA GLN A 211 -1.31 15.39 9.11
C GLN A 211 -0.02 15.73 8.34
N GLU A 212 1.01 14.89 8.47
CA GLU A 212 2.29 15.08 7.78
C GLU A 212 2.17 14.87 6.26
N LEU A 213 1.39 13.88 5.81
CA LEU A 213 1.09 13.66 4.39
C LEU A 213 0.29 14.81 3.78
N GLU A 214 -0.74 15.31 4.48
CA GLU A 214 -1.53 16.46 4.04
C GLU A 214 -0.68 17.73 3.96
N ARG A 215 0.19 17.96 4.95
CA ARG A 215 1.17 19.06 4.93
C ARG A 215 2.10 18.94 3.72
N TRP A 216 2.65 17.76 3.48
CA TRP A 216 3.58 17.56 2.37
C TRP A 216 2.90 17.67 1.00
N LEU A 217 1.68 17.15 0.86
CA LEU A 217 0.85 17.21 -0.35
C LEU A 217 0.24 18.60 -0.58
N ASN A 218 0.33 19.52 0.38
CA ASN A 218 -0.15 20.89 0.20
C ASN A 218 0.54 21.55 -1.00
N PRO A 219 -0.20 22.22 -1.92
CA PRO A 219 0.41 22.92 -3.06
C PRO A 219 1.50 23.91 -2.67
N ASN A 220 1.37 24.55 -1.50
CA ASN A 220 2.35 25.51 -1.00
C ASN A 220 3.68 24.86 -0.60
N ASN A 221 3.76 23.54 -0.56
CA ASN A 221 5.01 22.81 -0.37
C ASN A 221 5.75 22.52 -1.69
N PHE A 222 5.27 23.01 -2.84
CA PHE A 222 5.93 22.82 -4.13
C PHE A 222 6.16 24.17 -4.82
N ASP A 223 7.33 24.36 -5.42
CA ASP A 223 7.64 25.53 -6.23
C ASP A 223 7.02 25.43 -7.64
N THR A 224 7.27 26.44 -8.47
CA THR A 224 6.77 26.54 -9.85
C THR A 224 7.30 25.43 -10.77
N ASP A 225 8.45 24.84 -10.43
CA ASP A 225 9.09 23.74 -11.17
C ASP A 225 8.65 22.37 -10.63
N GLY A 226 7.72 22.36 -9.66
CA GLY A 226 7.19 21.15 -9.04
C GLY A 226 8.14 20.48 -8.05
N GLN A 227 9.20 21.18 -7.61
CA GLN A 227 10.11 20.67 -6.59
C GLN A 227 9.54 20.92 -5.19
N GLN A 228 9.69 19.94 -4.31
CA GLN A 228 9.24 20.07 -2.92
C GLN A 228 10.12 21.09 -2.17
N LEU A 229 9.51 22.02 -1.45
CA LEU A 229 10.18 22.98 -0.58
C LEU A 229 10.67 22.32 0.72
N THR A 230 9.86 21.41 1.26
CA THR A 230 10.22 20.59 2.43
C THR A 230 9.96 19.12 2.15
N LYS A 231 10.81 18.27 2.73
CA LYS A 231 10.72 16.81 2.55
C LYS A 231 9.58 16.24 3.38
N LEU A 232 9.02 15.13 2.91
CA LEU A 232 8.14 14.29 3.72
C LEU A 232 8.97 13.65 4.82
N ASN A 233 8.54 13.79 6.06
CA ASN A 233 9.22 13.25 7.22
C ASN A 233 8.35 12.19 7.90
N GLY A 234 8.51 10.93 7.52
CA GLY A 234 7.86 9.78 8.17
C GLY A 234 8.42 9.48 9.57
N LYS A 235 8.61 10.52 10.40
CA LYS A 235 9.12 10.38 11.77
C LYS A 235 8.25 9.40 12.52
N GLN A 236 8.90 8.39 13.08
CA GLN A 236 8.24 7.32 13.81
C GLN A 236 7.77 7.84 15.16
N VAL A 237 6.45 7.92 15.35
CA VAL A 237 5.83 8.24 16.64
C VAL A 237 5.05 7.01 17.03
N ASN A 238 5.67 6.11 17.79
CA ASN A 238 4.97 4.95 18.35
C ASN A 238 4.52 5.30 19.78
N PRO A 239 3.21 5.55 20.02
CA PRO A 239 2.73 5.84 21.37
C PRO A 239 2.82 4.65 22.33
N ARG A 240 2.96 3.40 21.82
CA ARG A 240 3.00 2.15 22.61
C ARG A 240 4.42 1.69 22.99
N HIS A 241 5.48 2.18 22.33
CA HIS A 241 6.87 1.79 22.65
C HIS A 241 7.45 2.44 23.92
N SER A 242 6.64 3.15 24.71
CA SER A 242 7.02 3.66 26.03
C SER A 242 6.97 2.58 27.14
N LYS A 243 6.45 1.38 26.86
CA LYS A 243 6.54 0.22 27.77
C LYS A 243 7.74 -0.65 27.36
N ASN A 244 8.89 -0.42 28.01
CA ASN A 244 10.04 -1.31 27.89
C ASN A 244 9.65 -2.71 28.38
N ILE A 245 9.63 -3.69 27.49
CA ILE A 245 9.64 -5.10 27.88
C ILE A 245 11.10 -5.45 28.12
N GLU A 246 11.53 -5.46 29.38
CA GLU A 246 12.82 -6.04 29.76
C GLU A 246 12.76 -7.54 29.49
N ILE A 247 13.50 -7.99 28.48
CA ILE A 247 13.71 -9.41 28.22
C ILE A 247 14.69 -9.91 29.29
N LYS A 248 14.22 -10.78 30.19
CA LYS A 248 15.06 -11.53 31.14
C LYS A 248 15.78 -12.67 30.45
#